data_AF-A0A3D1HWJ9-F1
#
_entry.id   AF-A0A3D1HWJ9-F1
#
_cell.length_a   1.000
_cell.length_b   1.000
_cell.length_c   1.000
_cell.angle_alpha   90.00
_cell.angle_beta   90.00
_cell.angle_gamma   90.00
#
_symmetry.space_group_name_H-M   'P 1'
#
loop_
_entity.id
_entity.type
_entity.pdbx_description
1 polymer ?
#
loop_
_entity_poly.entity_id
_entity_poly.type
_entity_poly.pdbx_seq_one_letter_code
_entity_poly.pdbx_strand_id
1 'polypeptide(L)'
;VWGSDMGGLGDSGNNKPDEDTYRRWVQWSAFNPLFRSHGHTTRTPWDYSTGAVRDFQKYFWLRENLLDSIYSTAVKNSKSGTVMATPVLAAYPEQKHLSRVDDEYMFCDDILVAPVTEELALSKNVVLPNGNWTNFWTGKNVKGGDSVDTRASEGTIPLYLRSGSVIPIQLSDDLKLYGNMENGRVDALLISPAVD
;
A
#
# COMPACT_ATOMS: atom_id res chain seq x y z
N VAL A 1 3.30 1.91 -16.52
CA VAL A 1 2.31 1.17 -15.69
C VAL A 1 2.83 -0.25 -15.52
N TRP A 2 2.78 -0.82 -14.31
CA TRP A 2 3.27 -2.17 -14.01
C TRP A 2 2.37 -2.88 -13.00
N GLY A 3 2.53 -4.20 -12.85
CA GLY A 3 1.89 -5.01 -11.82
C GLY A 3 2.59 -6.36 -11.68
N SER A 4 2.08 -7.20 -10.78
CA SER A 4 2.56 -8.58 -10.56
C SER A 4 1.41 -9.57 -10.61
N ASP A 5 1.72 -10.84 -10.84
CA ASP A 5 0.79 -11.94 -10.57
C ASP A 5 0.67 -12.10 -9.04
N MET A 6 -0.37 -11.54 -8.42
CA MET A 6 -0.55 -11.64 -6.97
C MET A 6 -0.68 -13.11 -6.53
N GLY A 7 0.19 -13.53 -5.62
CA GLY A 7 0.35 -14.92 -5.20
C GLY A 7 1.24 -15.77 -6.12
N GLY A 8 1.87 -15.16 -7.13
CA GLY A 8 2.83 -15.78 -8.04
C GLY A 8 2.18 -16.68 -9.09
N LEU A 9 2.83 -16.75 -10.26
CA LEU A 9 2.39 -17.60 -11.37
C LEU A 9 2.30 -19.08 -10.95
N GLY A 10 3.26 -19.54 -10.14
CA GLY A 10 3.46 -20.95 -9.80
C GLY A 10 4.14 -21.74 -10.92
N ASP A 11 4.58 -22.96 -10.62
CA ASP A 11 4.97 -23.93 -11.64
C ASP A 11 3.73 -24.66 -12.20
N SER A 12 3.92 -25.62 -13.10
CA SER A 12 2.82 -26.44 -13.64
C SER A 12 2.25 -27.44 -12.61
N GLY A 13 2.77 -27.47 -11.39
CA GLY A 13 2.24 -28.24 -10.28
C GLY A 13 1.08 -27.53 -9.56
N ASN A 14 0.47 -28.23 -8.61
CA ASN A 14 -0.62 -27.66 -7.80
C ASN A 14 -0.10 -26.75 -6.68
N ASN A 15 0.89 -25.90 -6.98
CA ASN A 15 1.62 -25.09 -6.01
C ASN A 15 0.98 -23.70 -5.89
N LYS A 16 0.12 -23.56 -4.88
CA LYS A 16 -0.34 -22.27 -4.37
C LYS A 16 0.73 -21.72 -3.41
N PRO A 17 0.90 -20.40 -3.29
CA PRO A 17 1.72 -19.84 -2.21
C PRO A 17 1.14 -20.28 -0.85
N ASP A 18 1.96 -20.30 0.18
CA ASP A 18 1.45 -20.40 1.55
C ASP A 18 0.59 -19.16 1.89
N GLU A 19 -0.16 -19.26 2.99
CA GLU A 19 -1.10 -18.20 3.36
C GLU A 19 -0.42 -16.89 3.75
N ASP A 20 0.74 -16.93 4.43
CA ASP A 20 1.47 -15.70 4.79
C ASP A 20 1.93 -14.97 3.53
N THR A 21 2.58 -15.70 2.61
CA THR A 21 2.97 -15.17 1.29
C THR A 21 1.78 -14.59 0.54
N TYR A 22 0.65 -15.30 0.47
CA TYR A 22 -0.55 -14.77 -0.19
C TYR A 22 -1.03 -13.46 0.44
N ARG A 23 -1.16 -13.42 1.77
CA ARG A 23 -1.65 -12.25 2.51
C ARG A 23 -0.71 -11.05 2.39
N ARG A 24 0.61 -11.26 2.46
CA ARG A 24 1.62 -10.21 2.20
C ARG A 24 1.57 -9.71 0.77
N TRP A 25 1.34 -10.59 -0.20
CA TRP A 25 1.22 -10.19 -1.60
C TRP A 25 -0.07 -9.41 -1.88
N VAL A 26 -1.19 -9.77 -1.25
CA VAL A 26 -2.44 -8.99 -1.28
C VAL A 26 -2.20 -7.57 -0.77
N GLN A 27 -1.56 -7.45 0.39
CA GLN A 27 -1.23 -6.17 1.02
C GLN A 27 -0.41 -5.28 0.08
N TRP A 28 0.66 -5.81 -0.50
CA TRP A 28 1.51 -5.07 -1.43
C TRP A 28 0.78 -4.74 -2.75
N SER A 29 0.04 -5.70 -3.31
CA SER A 29 -0.61 -5.53 -4.62
C SER A 29 -1.69 -4.45 -4.63
N ALA A 30 -2.31 -4.17 -3.48
CA ALA A 30 -3.24 -3.06 -3.33
C ALA A 30 -2.61 -1.68 -3.57
N PHE A 31 -1.28 -1.57 -3.43
CA PHE A 31 -0.48 -0.37 -3.67
C PHE A 31 0.41 -0.48 -4.92
N ASN A 32 0.05 -1.36 -5.86
CA ASN A 32 0.67 -1.41 -7.19
C ASN A 32 -0.19 -0.66 -8.22
N PRO A 33 0.37 -0.22 -9.36
CA PRO A 33 -0.43 0.43 -10.40
C PRO A 33 -1.56 -0.46 -10.91
N LEU A 34 -1.29 -1.77 -11.06
CA LEU A 34 -2.30 -2.78 -11.38
C LEU A 34 -2.45 -3.76 -10.22
N PHE A 35 -3.68 -3.93 -9.74
CA PHE A 35 -4.07 -4.91 -8.73
C PHE A 35 -4.75 -6.09 -9.41
N ARG A 36 -4.03 -7.21 -9.60
CA ARG A 36 -4.55 -8.39 -10.30
C ARG A 36 -4.02 -9.69 -9.69
N SER A 37 -4.80 -10.75 -9.81
CA SER A 37 -4.38 -12.12 -9.52
C SER A 37 -4.19 -12.92 -10.82
N HIS A 38 -3.24 -13.86 -10.79
CA HIS A 38 -3.03 -14.84 -11.85
C HIS A 38 -2.15 -15.99 -11.35
N GLY A 39 -2.33 -17.17 -11.93
CA GLY A 39 -1.54 -18.35 -11.64
C GLY A 39 -1.99 -19.53 -12.48
N HIS A 40 -1.18 -20.58 -12.54
CA HIS A 40 -1.59 -21.87 -13.12
C HIS A 40 -2.68 -22.55 -12.29
N THR A 41 -2.76 -22.23 -11.00
CA THR A 41 -3.83 -22.62 -10.09
C THR A 41 -4.57 -21.39 -9.58
N THR A 42 -5.69 -21.59 -8.88
CA THR A 42 -6.48 -20.47 -8.35
C THR A 42 -5.68 -19.61 -7.38
N ARG A 43 -5.97 -18.30 -7.38
CA ARG A 43 -5.37 -17.28 -6.49
C ARG A 43 -6.47 -16.49 -5.77
N THR A 44 -7.60 -17.14 -5.57
CA THR A 44 -8.77 -16.52 -4.97
C THR A 44 -8.66 -16.54 -3.46
N PRO A 45 -9.15 -15.51 -2.75
CA PRO A 45 -8.94 -15.42 -1.30
C PRO A 45 -9.61 -16.55 -0.52
N TRP A 46 -10.71 -17.11 -1.03
CA TRP A 46 -11.42 -18.26 -0.42
C TRP A 46 -10.72 -19.61 -0.61
N ASP A 47 -9.56 -19.64 -1.28
CA ASP A 47 -8.68 -20.81 -1.28
C ASP A 47 -7.91 -20.99 0.05
N TYR A 48 -7.91 -19.97 0.90
CA TYR A 48 -7.14 -19.87 2.15
C TYR A 48 -8.09 -19.71 3.35
N SER A 49 -7.57 -19.29 4.51
CA SER A 49 -8.41 -19.06 5.69
C SER A 49 -9.38 -17.87 5.56
N THR A 50 -10.31 -17.78 6.51
CA THR A 50 -11.14 -16.59 6.71
C THR A 50 -10.33 -15.34 7.07
N GLY A 51 -9.09 -15.49 7.57
CA GLY A 51 -8.13 -14.41 7.74
C GLY A 51 -7.71 -13.82 6.39
N ALA A 52 -7.34 -14.67 5.43
CA ALA A 52 -6.99 -14.24 4.08
C ALA A 52 -8.14 -13.56 3.34
N VAL A 53 -9.37 -14.07 3.48
CA VAL A 53 -10.58 -13.41 2.93
C VAL A 53 -10.78 -12.01 3.50
N ARG A 54 -10.67 -11.87 4.84
CA ARG A 54 -10.80 -10.57 5.50
C ARG A 54 -9.73 -9.58 5.07
N ASP A 55 -8.48 -10.03 4.94
CA ASP A 55 -7.39 -9.16 4.48
C ASP A 55 -7.60 -8.75 3.02
N PHE A 56 -7.99 -9.67 2.13
CA PHE A 56 -8.32 -9.32 0.75
C PHE A 56 -9.42 -8.26 0.68
N GLN A 57 -10.52 -8.45 1.41
CA GLN A 57 -11.61 -7.45 1.46
C GLN A 57 -11.13 -6.11 1.99
N LYS A 58 -10.36 -6.10 3.09
CA LYS A 58 -9.79 -4.89 3.66
C LYS A 58 -8.97 -4.10 2.63
N TYR A 59 -8.06 -4.77 1.93
CA TYR A 59 -7.18 -4.11 0.96
C TYR A 59 -7.86 -3.76 -0.36
N PHE A 60 -8.84 -4.56 -0.79
CA PHE A 60 -9.71 -4.22 -1.91
C PHE A 60 -10.46 -2.92 -1.62
N TRP A 61 -11.16 -2.84 -0.48
CA TRP A 61 -11.90 -1.63 -0.12
C TRP A 61 -10.99 -0.44 0.14
N LEU A 62 -9.82 -0.64 0.74
CA LEU A 62 -8.83 0.43 0.90
C LEU A 62 -8.36 0.98 -0.44
N ARG A 63 -8.09 0.11 -1.42
CA ARG A 63 -7.73 0.54 -2.77
C ARG A 63 -8.89 1.28 -3.45
N GLU A 64 -10.12 0.80 -3.27
CA GLU A 64 -11.32 1.48 -3.76
C GLU A 64 -11.51 2.85 -3.09
N ASN A 65 -11.18 3.01 -1.80
CA ASN A 65 -11.21 4.32 -1.15
C ASN A 65 -10.23 5.28 -1.83
N LEU A 66 -9.08 4.78 -2.31
CA LEU A 66 -8.02 5.58 -2.94
C LEU A 66 -8.18 5.73 -4.47
N LEU A 67 -9.29 5.27 -5.05
CA LEU A 67 -9.44 5.16 -6.50
C LEU A 67 -9.27 6.50 -7.23
N ASP A 68 -9.76 7.60 -6.66
CA ASP A 68 -9.62 8.94 -7.25
C ASP A 68 -8.17 9.41 -7.31
N SER A 69 -7.38 9.10 -6.27
CA SER A 69 -5.94 9.41 -6.22
C SER A 69 -5.16 8.56 -7.23
N ILE A 70 -5.50 7.27 -7.34
CA ILE A 70 -4.94 6.35 -8.33
C ILE A 70 -5.26 6.84 -9.74
N TYR A 71 -6.51 7.20 -10.02
CA TYR A 71 -6.93 7.67 -11.34
C TYR A 71 -6.28 9.01 -11.70
N SER A 72 -6.22 9.96 -10.75
CA SER A 72 -5.53 11.23 -10.91
C SER A 72 -4.05 11.03 -11.25
N THR A 73 -3.39 10.08 -10.58
CA THR A 73 -1.99 9.75 -10.86
C THR A 73 -1.83 9.07 -12.22
N ALA A 74 -2.79 8.24 -12.66
CA ALA A 74 -2.78 7.66 -14.01
C ALA A 74 -2.91 8.72 -15.11
N VAL A 75 -3.76 9.74 -14.90
CA VAL A 75 -3.85 10.91 -15.80
C VAL A 75 -2.56 11.73 -15.79
N LYS A 76 -1.92 11.91 -14.63
CA LYS A 76 -0.61 12.58 -14.54
C LYS A 76 0.47 11.79 -15.28
N ASN A 77 0.46 10.45 -15.17
CA ASN A 77 1.38 9.56 -15.88
C ASN A 77 1.25 9.72 -17.40
N SER A 78 0.04 9.73 -17.96
CA SER A 78 -0.17 9.86 -19.41
C SER A 78 0.29 11.20 -19.98
N LYS A 79 0.34 12.25 -19.16
CA LYS A 79 0.75 13.59 -19.56
C LYS A 79 2.24 13.89 -19.35
N SER A 80 2.86 13.31 -18.32
CA SER A 80 4.19 13.71 -17.84
C SER A 80 5.18 12.57 -17.62
N GLY A 81 4.72 11.32 -17.70
CA GLY A 81 5.53 10.14 -17.36
C GLY A 81 5.69 9.89 -15.86
N THR A 82 5.13 10.73 -14.98
CA THR A 82 5.16 10.51 -13.51
C THR A 82 4.64 9.12 -13.16
N VAL A 83 5.38 8.34 -12.40
CA VAL A 83 5.00 6.96 -12.05
C VAL A 83 4.17 6.91 -10.76
N MET A 84 3.26 5.94 -10.68
CA MET A 84 2.35 5.80 -9.54
C MET A 84 3.04 5.20 -8.30
N ALA A 85 4.08 4.40 -8.51
CA ALA A 85 4.99 3.90 -7.49
C ALA A 85 6.38 4.47 -7.79
N THR A 86 6.79 5.50 -7.07
CA THR A 86 8.05 6.22 -7.24
C THR A 86 9.05 5.74 -6.20
N PRO A 87 10.25 5.24 -6.58
CA PRO A 87 11.29 4.88 -5.61
C PRO A 87 11.58 6.03 -4.65
N VAL A 88 11.83 5.73 -3.38
CA VAL A 88 12.03 6.75 -2.34
C VAL A 88 13.16 7.72 -2.71
N LEU A 89 14.28 7.23 -3.25
CA LEU A 89 15.37 8.08 -3.76
C LEU A 89 14.90 9.05 -4.86
N ALA A 90 14.06 8.59 -5.78
CA ALA A 90 13.57 9.42 -6.88
C ALA A 90 12.60 10.51 -6.39
N ALA A 91 11.85 10.25 -5.33
CA ALA A 91 10.99 11.24 -4.68
C ALA A 91 11.78 12.27 -3.84
N TYR A 92 12.97 11.91 -3.36
CA TYR A 92 13.83 12.73 -2.50
C TYR A 92 15.30 12.69 -2.97
N PRO A 93 15.62 13.19 -4.19
CA PRO A 93 16.92 12.98 -4.83
C PRO A 93 18.10 13.61 -4.08
N GLU A 94 17.83 14.67 -3.31
CA GLU A 94 18.84 15.36 -2.50
C GLU A 94 19.26 14.54 -1.26
N GLN A 95 18.45 13.57 -0.84
CA GLN A 95 18.68 12.76 0.35
C GLN A 95 19.41 11.47 -0.01
N LYS A 96 20.70 11.58 -0.35
CA LYS A 96 21.54 10.48 -0.87
C LYS A 96 21.60 9.21 0.01
N HIS A 97 21.32 9.32 1.31
CA HIS A 97 21.27 8.17 2.21
C HIS A 97 20.16 7.17 1.83
N LEU A 98 19.12 7.64 1.11
CA LEU A 98 18.02 6.82 0.59
C LEU A 98 18.40 5.96 -0.62
N SER A 99 19.64 6.07 -1.13
CA SER A 99 20.10 5.30 -2.29
C SER A 99 20.16 3.79 -2.10
N ARG A 100 20.07 3.32 -0.85
CA ARG A 100 20.04 1.90 -0.49
C ARG A 100 18.64 1.40 -0.12
N VAL A 101 17.62 2.25 -0.20
CA VAL A 101 16.22 1.87 0.07
C VAL A 101 15.64 1.34 -1.25
N ASP A 102 15.51 0.01 -1.35
CA ASP A 102 15.03 -0.70 -2.53
C ASP A 102 13.72 -1.46 -2.31
N ASP A 103 13.19 -1.43 -1.08
CA ASP A 103 12.00 -2.15 -0.63
C ASP A 103 10.92 -1.21 -0.04
N GLU A 104 10.95 0.05 -0.45
CA GLU A 104 9.98 1.10 -0.10
C GLU A 104 9.77 2.05 -1.29
N TYR A 105 8.59 2.66 -1.38
CA TYR A 105 8.27 3.61 -2.44
C TYR A 105 7.16 4.58 -2.05
N MET A 106 7.11 5.72 -2.73
CA MET A 106 5.98 6.65 -2.68
C MET A 106 4.89 6.18 -3.65
N PHE A 107 3.70 5.95 -3.14
CA PHE A 107 2.49 5.64 -3.87
C PHE A 107 1.61 6.88 -4.01
N CYS A 108 1.28 7.23 -5.26
CA CYS A 108 0.49 8.42 -5.60
C CYS A 108 1.00 9.70 -4.91
N ASP A 109 2.32 9.89 -4.88
CA ASP A 109 3.06 11.03 -4.29
C ASP A 109 3.02 11.17 -2.75
N ASP A 110 1.91 10.81 -2.10
CA ASP A 110 1.63 11.13 -0.70
C ASP A 110 1.81 9.99 0.30
N ILE A 111 1.76 8.74 -0.15
CA ILE A 111 1.76 7.56 0.73
C ILE A 111 3.09 6.82 0.58
N LEU A 112 3.92 6.78 1.63
CA LEU A 112 5.06 5.85 1.67
C LEU A 112 4.54 4.44 1.99
N VAL A 113 4.91 3.49 1.15
CA VAL A 113 4.55 2.07 1.24
C VAL A 113 5.82 1.27 1.47
N ALA A 114 5.80 0.44 2.52
CA ALA A 114 6.92 -0.41 2.91
C ALA A 114 6.47 -1.87 3.03
N PRO A 115 6.44 -2.64 1.92
CA PRO A 115 6.01 -4.04 1.91
C PRO A 115 6.82 -4.93 2.85
N VAL A 116 6.15 -5.87 3.53
CA VAL A 116 6.81 -6.91 4.30
C VAL A 116 7.03 -8.12 3.40
N THR A 117 8.29 -8.48 3.19
CA THR A 117 8.71 -9.57 2.30
C THR A 117 9.42 -10.70 3.03
N GLU A 118 9.75 -10.50 4.31
CA GLU A 118 10.29 -11.54 5.19
C GLU A 118 9.17 -12.43 5.72
N GLU A 119 9.33 -13.74 5.57
CA GLU A 119 8.36 -14.77 6.00
C GLU A 119 8.08 -14.66 7.50
N LEU A 120 6.80 -14.66 7.89
CA LEU A 120 6.34 -14.59 9.29
C LEU A 120 6.82 -13.35 10.07
N ALA A 121 7.37 -12.33 9.41
CA ALA A 121 7.82 -11.12 10.09
C ALA A 121 6.64 -10.35 10.71
N LEU A 122 6.82 -9.89 11.95
CA LEU A 122 5.82 -9.14 12.71
C LEU A 122 6.13 -7.64 12.80
N SER A 123 7.30 -7.24 12.31
CA SER A 123 7.69 -5.85 12.15
C SER A 123 8.57 -5.69 10.92
N LYS A 124 8.75 -4.44 10.50
CA LYS A 124 9.68 -4.03 9.45
C LYS A 124 10.36 -2.74 9.91
N ASN A 125 11.67 -2.67 9.71
CA ASN A 125 12.40 -1.42 9.82
C ASN A 125 12.07 -0.56 8.59
N VAL A 126 11.44 0.61 8.79
CA VAL A 126 10.99 1.51 7.71
C VAL A 126 11.86 2.76 7.69
N VAL A 127 12.46 3.10 6.55
CA VAL A 127 13.33 4.28 6.38
C VAL A 127 12.52 5.49 5.94
N LEU A 128 12.23 6.39 6.87
CA LEU A 128 11.45 7.59 6.56
C LEU A 128 12.37 8.71 6.06
N PRO A 129 12.10 9.32 4.88
CA PRO A 129 12.80 10.53 4.43
C PRO A 129 12.67 11.67 5.44
N ASN A 130 13.60 12.63 5.41
CA ASN A 130 13.53 13.84 6.24
C ASN A 130 12.15 14.52 6.09
N GLY A 131 11.56 14.87 7.23
CA GLY A 131 10.24 15.48 7.31
C GLY A 131 9.43 14.89 8.46
N ASN A 132 8.14 15.16 8.45
CA ASN A 132 7.18 14.56 9.38
C ASN A 132 6.25 13.62 8.61
N TRP A 133 5.88 12.51 9.25
CA TRP A 133 5.08 11.44 8.68
C TRP A 133 3.99 11.02 9.65
N THR A 134 2.83 10.65 9.13
CA THR A 134 1.73 10.13 9.94
C THR A 134 1.56 8.66 9.64
N ASN A 135 1.71 7.79 10.64
CA ASN A 135 1.43 6.37 10.48
C ASN A 135 -0.06 6.19 10.14
N PHE A 136 -0.35 5.64 8.96
CA PHE A 136 -1.70 5.56 8.39
C PHE A 136 -2.70 4.83 9.31
N TRP A 137 -2.24 3.78 9.99
CA TRP A 137 -3.12 2.92 10.80
C TRP A 137 -3.42 3.49 12.18
N THR A 138 -2.46 4.21 12.76
CA THR A 138 -2.55 4.66 14.17
C THR A 138 -2.79 6.16 14.29
N GLY A 139 -2.62 6.92 13.22
CA GLY A 139 -2.67 8.39 13.22
C GLY A 139 -1.52 9.04 13.99
N LYS A 140 -0.52 8.28 14.43
CA LYS A 140 0.62 8.82 15.18
C LYS A 140 1.63 9.48 14.25
N ASN A 141 2.06 10.68 14.64
CA ASN A 141 3.14 11.38 13.96
C ASN A 141 4.49 10.77 14.31
N VAL A 142 5.36 10.68 13.31
CA VAL A 142 6.72 10.13 13.38
C VAL A 142 7.64 11.08 12.64
N LYS A 143 8.76 11.42 13.27
CA LYS A 143 9.80 12.22 12.64
C LYS A 143 10.62 11.33 11.71
N GLY A 144 10.80 11.77 10.46
CA GLY A 144 11.66 11.11 9.49
C GLY A 144 13.13 11.52 9.60
N GLY A 145 13.92 11.07 8.63
CA GLY A 145 15.38 11.19 8.59
C GLY A 145 16.13 10.04 9.23
N ASP A 146 15.41 9.01 9.69
CA ASP A 146 15.95 7.77 10.24
C ASP A 146 14.95 6.63 9.99
N SER A 147 15.36 5.44 10.39
CA SER A 147 14.53 4.25 10.45
C SER A 147 13.60 4.21 11.66
N VAL A 148 12.44 3.57 11.48
CA VAL A 148 11.49 3.25 12.55
C VAL A 148 11.10 1.78 12.50
N ASP A 149 11.26 1.07 13.62
CA ASP A 149 10.75 -0.29 13.77
C ASP A 149 9.21 -0.25 13.83
N THR A 150 8.58 -0.74 12.77
CA THR A 150 7.15 -0.61 12.55
C THR A 150 6.48 -1.96 12.68
N ARG A 151 5.53 -2.06 13.62
CA ARG A 151 4.69 -3.26 13.74
C ARG A 151 3.93 -3.49 12.43
N ALA A 152 4.07 -4.69 11.89
CA ALA A 152 3.41 -5.15 10.69
C ALA A 152 2.77 -6.50 10.99
N SER A 153 1.64 -6.50 11.72
CA SER A 153 0.90 -7.74 11.96
C SER A 153 0.44 -8.35 10.64
N GLU A 154 0.03 -9.62 10.67
CA GLU A 154 -0.35 -10.38 9.47
C GLU A 154 -1.39 -9.70 8.56
N GLY A 155 -2.17 -8.73 9.05
CA GLY A 155 -3.17 -7.98 8.27
C GLY A 155 -2.81 -6.53 7.94
N THR A 156 -1.58 -6.08 8.23
CA THR A 156 -1.14 -4.68 8.04
C THR A 156 0.21 -4.61 7.34
N ILE A 157 0.26 -3.85 6.24
CA ILE A 157 1.49 -3.35 5.63
C ILE A 157 1.84 -1.97 6.23
N PRO A 158 3.10 -1.68 6.57
CA PRO A 158 3.52 -0.33 6.96
C PRO A 158 3.19 0.71 5.89
N LEU A 159 2.48 1.76 6.32
CA LEU A 159 2.02 2.88 5.49
C LEU A 159 2.19 4.19 6.26
N TYR A 160 2.74 5.20 5.59
CA TYR A 160 2.96 6.53 6.17
C TYR A 160 2.47 7.61 5.21
N LEU A 161 1.67 8.53 5.73
CA LEU A 161 1.25 9.73 4.99
C LEU A 161 2.29 10.82 5.20
N ARG A 162 2.69 11.48 4.11
CA ARG A 162 3.53 12.68 4.20
C ARG A 162 2.79 13.77 5.01
N SER A 163 3.52 14.53 5.81
CA SER A 163 2.98 15.72 6.48
C SER A 163 2.42 16.70 5.45
N GLY A 164 1.21 17.21 5.67
CA GLY A 164 0.51 18.11 4.76
C GLY A 164 -0.24 17.43 3.61
N SER A 165 -0.26 16.10 3.52
CA SER A 165 -1.01 15.39 2.47
C SER A 165 -2.51 15.64 2.57
N VAL A 166 -3.13 15.86 1.41
CA VAL A 166 -4.58 15.95 1.22
C VAL A 166 -4.96 14.98 0.11
N ILE A 167 -5.52 13.84 0.50
CA ILE A 167 -5.76 12.71 -0.40
C ILE A 167 -7.27 12.60 -0.65
N PRO A 168 -7.75 12.77 -1.89
CA PRO A 168 -9.14 12.52 -2.22
C PRO A 168 -9.44 11.03 -2.07
N ILE A 169 -10.50 10.73 -1.31
CA ILE A 169 -10.96 9.38 -1.04
C ILE A 169 -12.47 9.28 -1.16
N GLN A 170 -12.95 8.06 -1.37
CA GLN A 170 -14.36 7.70 -1.20
C GLN A 170 -14.52 6.79 0.01
N LEU A 171 -15.59 6.97 0.77
CA LEU A 171 -15.91 6.18 1.96
C LEU A 171 -17.28 5.50 1.81
N SER A 172 -17.50 4.45 2.60
CA SER A 172 -18.85 3.91 2.84
C SER A 172 -19.70 4.91 3.62
N ASP A 173 -21.02 4.69 3.66
CA ASP A 173 -21.97 5.56 4.38
C ASP A 173 -21.67 5.72 5.88
N ASP A 174 -20.97 4.75 6.48
CA ASP A 174 -20.52 4.80 7.87
C ASP A 174 -19.19 5.55 8.08
N LEU A 175 -18.67 6.17 7.01
CA LEU A 175 -17.45 6.99 6.97
C LEU A 175 -16.19 6.27 7.46
N LYS A 176 -16.12 4.95 7.26
CA LYS A 176 -14.94 4.15 7.60
C LYS A 176 -14.10 3.82 6.37
N LEU A 177 -12.78 3.95 6.52
CA LEU A 177 -11.84 3.36 5.57
C LEU A 177 -12.04 1.83 5.54
N TYR A 178 -11.75 1.24 4.39
CA TYR A 178 -11.85 -0.20 4.08
C TYR A 178 -13.23 -0.82 4.40
N GLY A 179 -14.28 0.00 4.51
CA GLY A 179 -15.67 -0.43 4.60
C GLY A 179 -16.23 -0.88 3.25
N ASN A 180 -17.25 -1.73 3.27
CA ASN A 180 -17.96 -2.13 2.05
C ASN A 180 -18.72 -0.92 1.47
N MET A 181 -18.39 -0.57 0.23
CA MET A 181 -18.95 0.59 -0.49
C MET A 181 -19.93 0.19 -1.61
N GLU A 182 -20.50 -1.01 -1.59
CA GLU A 182 -21.50 -1.47 -2.59
C GLU A 182 -22.81 -0.68 -2.50
N ASN A 183 -23.20 -0.27 -1.29
CA ASN A 183 -24.50 0.37 -1.04
C ASN A 183 -24.43 1.91 -1.08
N GLY A 184 -23.24 2.50 -1.06
CA GLY A 184 -23.07 3.94 -0.97
C GLY A 184 -21.59 4.36 -0.99
N ARG A 185 -21.34 5.52 -1.59
CA ARG A 185 -20.02 6.16 -1.69
C ARG A 185 -20.15 7.64 -1.33
N VAL A 186 -19.35 8.08 -0.37
CA VAL A 186 -19.28 9.47 0.09
C VAL A 186 -17.89 10.01 -0.22
N ASP A 187 -17.83 11.11 -0.97
CA ASP A 187 -16.57 11.80 -1.25
C ASP A 187 -16.03 12.45 0.04
N ALA A 188 -14.75 12.26 0.31
CA ALA A 188 -14.07 12.78 1.48
C ALA A 188 -12.59 13.11 1.18
N LEU A 189 -11.94 13.77 2.14
CA LEU A 189 -10.52 14.06 2.11
C LEU A 189 -9.85 13.40 3.32
N LEU A 190 -8.83 12.59 3.07
CA LEU A 190 -7.92 12.11 4.11
C LEU A 190 -6.78 13.13 4.25
N ILE A 191 -6.72 13.77 5.42
CA ILE A 191 -5.76 14.85 5.69
C ILE A 191 -4.76 14.38 6.73
N SER A 192 -3.47 14.52 6.40
CA SER A 192 -2.36 14.43 7.34
C SER A 192 -1.92 15.86 7.66
N PRO A 193 -2.30 16.44 8.83
CA PRO A 193 -2.02 17.85 9.13
C PRO A 193 -0.53 18.16 9.03
N ALA A 194 -0.21 19.35 8.51
CA ALA A 194 1.14 19.85 8.55
C ALA A 194 1.55 20.06 10.01
N VAL A 195 2.62 19.38 10.42
CA VAL A 195 3.31 19.62 11.69
C VAL A 195 4.65 20.26 11.40
N ASP A 196 4.89 21.38 12.09
CA ASP A 196 6.12 22.18 12.06
C ASP A 196 7.33 21.42 12.64
#